data_AF-A0A835KRW1-F1
#
_entry.id   AF-A0A835KRW1-F1
#
_cell.length_a   1.000
_cell.length_b   1.000
_cell.length_c   1.000
_cell.angle_alpha   90.00
_cell.angle_beta   90.00
_cell.angle_gamma   90.00
#
_symmetry.space_group_name_H-M   'P 1'
#
loop_
_entity.id
_entity.type
_entity.pdbx_description
1 polymer ?
#
loop_
_entity_poly.entity_id
_entity_poly.type
_entity_poly.pdbx_seq_one_letter_code
_entity_poly.pdbx_strand_id
1 'polypeptide(L)'
;MPPTARKRKRKAPSSSSSRRTRAVSRLDFRSAADGAWYAARVAAQGGALRVMYEEFPEEQDEWYDPAALAAVSSPSRHGVVAALRARFRMASPPLDDARCRDLRPGTPLCVSCPLDAGLLKFYDAFLESVLPAAHGTVDGEERCACRFAVRWTEGPRAGSREEVGVERVCCVQSSPVQDPVLNEFLDGVTRLLGNGSGVGATASQATGAVAAAEGGGVPGDAPPGFHRKFGARP
;
A
#
# COMPACT_ATOMS: atom_id res chain seq x y z
N MET A 1 -6.29 -71.69 -17.34
CA MET A 1 -5.46 -70.96 -18.34
C MET A 1 -6.39 -70.11 -19.21
N PRO A 2 -5.98 -68.90 -19.64
CA PRO A 2 -6.31 -67.64 -18.94
C PRO A 2 -7.29 -66.74 -19.71
N PRO A 3 -8.05 -65.84 -19.05
CA PRO A 3 -8.68 -64.72 -19.74
C PRO A 3 -7.75 -63.49 -19.78
N THR A 4 -7.26 -63.24 -20.99
CA THR A 4 -7.11 -61.94 -21.67
C THR A 4 -6.66 -60.70 -20.87
N ALA A 5 -5.47 -60.23 -21.22
CA ALA A 5 -4.91 -58.93 -20.86
C ALA A 5 -5.80 -57.76 -21.31
N ARG A 6 -6.26 -56.94 -20.34
CA ARG A 6 -6.89 -55.64 -20.61
C ARG A 6 -5.82 -54.57 -20.80
N LYS A 7 -5.73 -54.04 -22.03
CA LYS A 7 -4.89 -52.90 -22.42
C LYS A 7 -5.22 -51.66 -21.55
N ARG A 8 -4.26 -51.21 -20.74
CA ARG A 8 -4.30 -49.90 -20.07
C ARG A 8 -4.04 -48.79 -21.09
N LYS A 9 -5.07 -48.00 -21.38
CA LYS A 9 -4.99 -46.78 -22.20
C LYS A 9 -4.23 -45.71 -21.40
N ARG A 10 -2.97 -45.45 -21.78
CA ARG A 10 -2.17 -44.34 -21.24
C ARG A 10 -2.86 -43.02 -21.60
N LYS A 11 -3.38 -42.30 -20.61
CA LYS A 11 -3.77 -40.89 -20.75
C LYS A 11 -2.49 -40.08 -20.90
N ALA A 12 -2.38 -39.32 -21.99
CA ALA A 12 -1.32 -38.36 -22.20
C ALA A 12 -1.41 -37.26 -21.11
N PRO A 13 -0.28 -36.76 -20.58
CA PRO A 13 -0.29 -35.67 -19.62
C PRO A 13 -0.76 -34.39 -20.32
N SER A 14 -1.89 -33.86 -19.85
CA SER A 14 -2.39 -32.55 -20.24
C SER A 14 -1.38 -31.49 -19.81
N SER A 15 -0.81 -30.78 -20.79
CA SER A 15 0.00 -29.58 -20.60
C SER A 15 -0.87 -28.48 -19.99
N SER A 16 -0.96 -28.45 -18.66
CA SER A 16 -1.43 -27.27 -17.94
C SER A 16 -0.36 -26.19 -18.10
N SER A 17 -0.56 -25.33 -19.10
CA SER A 17 0.05 -24.01 -19.17
C SER A 17 -0.26 -23.31 -17.85
N SER A 18 0.66 -23.38 -16.89
CA SER A 18 0.59 -22.51 -15.73
C SER A 18 0.90 -21.11 -16.26
N ARG A 19 -0.13 -20.35 -16.65
CA ARG A 19 -0.05 -18.91 -16.44
C ARG A 19 0.21 -18.77 -14.96
N ARG A 20 1.47 -18.53 -14.59
CA ARG A 20 1.83 -17.97 -13.30
C ARG A 20 0.99 -16.72 -13.18
N THR A 21 -0.16 -16.82 -12.51
CA THR A 21 -0.84 -15.66 -11.97
C THR A 21 0.23 -15.01 -11.11
N ARG A 22 0.84 -13.92 -11.62
CA ARG A 22 1.78 -13.11 -10.83
C ARG A 22 1.01 -12.80 -9.56
N ALA A 23 1.44 -13.35 -8.43
CA ALA A 23 0.83 -13.04 -7.16
C ALA A 23 0.93 -11.52 -7.03
N VAL A 24 -0.23 -10.85 -7.05
CA VAL A 24 -0.27 -9.40 -6.97
C VAL A 24 0.12 -9.05 -5.54
N SER A 25 1.26 -8.38 -5.37
CA SER A 25 1.71 -7.94 -4.05
C SER A 25 0.67 -6.99 -3.49
N ARG A 26 0.11 -7.33 -2.33
CA ARG A 26 -0.74 -6.40 -1.58
C ARG A 26 0.16 -5.45 -0.81
N LEU A 27 -0.04 -4.16 -1.03
CA LEU A 27 0.72 -3.09 -0.41
C LEU A 27 -0.23 -2.24 0.44
N ASP A 28 0.32 -1.51 1.39
CA ASP A 28 -0.36 -0.31 1.87
C ASP A 28 0.17 0.90 1.10
N PHE A 29 -0.73 1.79 0.73
CA PHE A 29 -0.44 3.05 0.07
C PHE A 29 -0.96 4.23 0.88
N ARG A 30 -0.11 5.23 1.10
CA ARG A 30 -0.46 6.47 1.79
C ARG A 30 -1.00 7.47 0.78
N SER A 31 -2.27 7.84 0.89
CA SER A 31 -2.86 8.86 -0.01
C SER A 31 -2.28 10.25 0.29
N ALA A 32 -2.03 11.04 -0.75
CA ALA A 32 -1.58 12.42 -0.60
C ALA A 32 -2.72 13.36 -0.17
N ALA A 33 -3.97 12.99 -0.46
CA ALA A 33 -5.12 13.85 -0.22
C ALA A 33 -5.46 13.96 1.27
N ASP A 34 -5.28 12.89 2.05
CA ASP A 34 -5.62 12.86 3.48
C ASP A 34 -4.53 12.27 4.39
N GLY A 35 -3.42 11.79 3.82
CA GLY A 35 -2.33 11.18 4.56
C GLY A 35 -2.63 9.83 5.20
N ALA A 36 -3.79 9.21 4.90
CA ALA A 36 -4.20 7.92 5.44
C ALA A 36 -3.62 6.75 4.62
N TRP A 37 -3.49 5.59 5.27
CA TRP A 37 -3.04 4.34 4.65
C TRP A 37 -4.23 3.50 4.17
N TYR A 38 -4.11 2.98 2.95
CA TYR A 38 -5.11 2.14 2.31
C TYR A 38 -4.46 0.87 1.75
N ALA A 39 -5.19 -0.24 1.78
CA ALA A 39 -4.78 -1.42 1.03
C ALA A 39 -4.83 -1.11 -0.47
N ALA A 40 -3.74 -1.40 -1.17
CA ALA A 40 -3.59 -1.09 -2.58
C ALA A 40 -2.84 -2.18 -3.35
N ARG A 41 -3.06 -2.16 -4.67
CA ARG A 41 -2.29 -2.91 -5.67
C ARG A 41 -1.68 -1.93 -6.65
N VAL A 42 -0.62 -2.34 -7.34
CA VAL A 42 0.01 -1.53 -8.37
C VAL A 42 0.07 -2.26 -9.70
N ALA A 43 -0.05 -1.51 -10.79
CA ALA A 43 0.10 -2.01 -12.16
C ALA A 43 0.82 -0.97 -13.02
N ALA A 44 1.58 -1.44 -14.02
CA ALA A 44 2.05 -0.59 -15.10
C ALA A 44 1.00 -0.60 -16.21
N GLN A 45 0.47 0.56 -16.57
CA GLN A 45 -0.54 0.70 -17.60
C GLN A 45 -0.28 1.97 -18.42
N GLY A 46 -0.15 1.84 -19.74
CA GLY A 46 0.13 2.96 -20.63
C GLY A 46 1.46 3.68 -20.35
N GLY A 47 2.44 3.02 -19.72
CA GLY A 47 3.72 3.62 -19.32
C GLY A 47 3.67 4.37 -17.98
N ALA A 48 2.48 4.54 -17.39
CA ALA A 48 2.29 5.11 -16.06
C ALA A 48 2.18 4.01 -14.99
N LEU A 49 2.49 4.37 -13.75
CA LEU A 49 2.16 3.55 -12.58
C LEU A 49 0.74 3.87 -12.15
N ARG A 50 -0.11 2.85 -12.13
CA ARG A 50 -1.48 2.90 -11.59
C ARG A 50 -1.47 2.31 -10.18
N VAL A 51 -1.99 3.06 -9.21
CA VAL A 51 -2.23 2.61 -7.84
C VAL A 51 -3.72 2.40 -7.67
N MET A 52 -4.11 1.14 -7.46
CA MET A 52 -5.50 0.71 -7.31
C MET A 52 -5.82 0.47 -5.86
N TYR A 53 -6.81 1.18 -5.32
CA TYR A 53 -7.28 0.97 -3.96
C TYR A 53 -8.18 -0.27 -3.89
N GLU A 54 -7.92 -1.23 -2.98
CA GLU A 54 -8.57 -2.55 -3.04
C GLU A 54 -10.08 -2.57 -2.82
N GLU A 55 -10.64 -1.57 -2.13
CA GLU A 55 -12.07 -1.51 -1.75
C GLU A 55 -12.78 -0.30 -2.37
N PHE A 56 -12.15 0.36 -3.33
CA PHE A 56 -12.66 1.58 -3.96
C PHE A 56 -12.74 1.40 -5.47
N PRO A 57 -13.64 2.14 -6.14
CA PRO A 57 -13.81 1.99 -7.57
C PRO A 57 -12.66 2.69 -8.32
N GLU A 58 -12.48 2.31 -9.59
CA GLU A 58 -11.31 2.68 -10.39
C GLU A 58 -11.15 4.21 -10.58
N GLU A 59 -12.22 4.98 -10.42
CA GLU A 59 -12.19 6.45 -10.49
C GLU A 59 -11.38 7.08 -9.35
N GLN A 60 -11.15 6.33 -8.27
CA GLN A 60 -10.33 6.76 -7.14
C GLN A 60 -8.85 6.39 -7.32
N ASP A 61 -8.50 5.65 -8.36
CA ASP A 61 -7.12 5.21 -8.58
C ASP A 61 -6.18 6.39 -8.85
N GLU A 62 -4.96 6.29 -8.32
CA GLU A 62 -3.93 7.29 -8.55
C GLU A 62 -2.99 6.89 -9.69
N TRP A 63 -2.64 7.86 -10.52
CA TRP A 63 -1.81 7.67 -11.71
C TRP A 63 -0.53 8.50 -11.63
N TYR A 64 0.59 7.86 -11.93
CA TYR A 64 1.91 8.50 -11.91
C TYR A 64 2.56 8.36 -13.28
N ASP A 65 2.66 9.48 -13.98
CA ASP A 65 3.39 9.58 -15.23
C ASP A 65 4.90 9.81 -14.95
N PRO A 66 5.79 8.99 -15.53
CA PRO A 66 7.21 9.09 -15.25
C PRO A 66 7.84 10.38 -15.81
N ALA A 67 7.33 10.93 -16.91
CA ALA A 67 7.83 12.17 -17.49
C ALA A 67 7.40 13.39 -16.66
N ALA A 68 6.16 13.41 -16.15
CA ALA A 68 5.67 14.42 -15.23
C ALA A 68 6.48 14.45 -13.93
N LEU A 69 6.80 13.28 -13.36
CA LEU A 69 7.68 13.17 -12.19
C LEU A 69 9.11 13.63 -12.49
N ALA A 70 9.61 13.43 -13.71
CA ALA A 70 10.94 13.89 -14.11
C ALA A 70 10.99 15.41 -14.40
N ALA A 71 9.86 15.99 -14.81
CA ALA A 71 9.73 17.41 -15.14
C ALA A 71 9.70 18.33 -13.91
N VAL A 72 9.52 17.79 -12.70
CA VAL A 72 9.49 18.56 -11.45
C VAL A 72 10.79 19.37 -11.29
N SER A 73 10.65 20.63 -10.87
CA SER A 73 11.73 21.61 -10.75
C SER A 73 12.89 21.12 -9.87
N SER A 74 14.11 21.56 -10.21
CA SER A 74 15.40 21.11 -9.63
C SER A 74 15.47 20.99 -8.09
N PRO A 75 14.94 21.92 -7.27
CA PRO A 75 15.00 21.78 -5.80
C PRO A 75 14.13 20.63 -5.27
N SER A 76 13.02 20.29 -5.92
CA SER A 76 12.13 19.19 -5.54
C SER A 76 12.48 17.87 -6.23
N ARG A 77 13.29 17.93 -7.29
CA ARG A 77 13.68 16.80 -8.13
C ARG A 77 14.47 15.72 -7.38
N HIS A 78 15.39 16.13 -6.49
CA HIS A 78 16.34 15.24 -5.81
C HIS A 78 15.68 14.29 -4.78
N GLY A 79 14.40 14.47 -4.48
CA GLY A 79 13.66 13.63 -3.53
C GLY A 79 12.42 12.95 -4.12
N VAL A 80 12.04 13.20 -5.38
CA VAL A 80 10.72 12.80 -5.90
C VAL A 80 10.52 11.27 -5.86
N VAL A 81 11.54 10.50 -6.24
CA VAL A 81 11.49 9.03 -6.21
C VAL A 81 11.41 8.52 -4.78
N ALA A 82 12.19 9.10 -3.86
CA ALA A 82 12.18 8.72 -2.45
C ALA A 82 10.83 9.06 -1.79
N ALA A 83 10.27 10.24 -2.09
CA ALA A 83 8.97 10.67 -1.60
C ALA A 83 7.84 9.76 -2.10
N LEU A 84 7.85 9.40 -3.39
CA LEU A 84 6.87 8.44 -3.92
C LEU A 84 7.04 7.06 -3.28
N ARG A 85 8.27 6.56 -3.17
CA ARG A 85 8.56 5.26 -2.53
C ARG A 85 8.08 5.23 -1.08
N ALA A 86 8.24 6.32 -0.33
CA ALA A 86 7.83 6.41 1.07
C ALA A 86 6.30 6.32 1.27
N ARG A 87 5.51 6.50 0.20
CA ARG A 87 4.06 6.30 0.24
C ARG A 87 3.66 4.84 0.10
N PHE A 88 4.60 3.92 -0.12
CA PHE A 88 4.33 2.49 -0.16
C PHE A 88 5.00 1.79 1.01
N ARG A 89 4.29 0.83 1.58
CA ARG A 89 4.86 -0.17 2.48
C ARG A 89 4.21 -1.53 2.24
N MET A 90 4.77 -2.57 2.83
CA MET A 90 4.10 -3.87 2.83
C MET A 90 2.78 -3.78 3.59
N ALA A 91 1.79 -4.59 3.19
CA ALA A 91 0.50 -4.63 3.86
C ALA A 91 0.68 -4.79 5.38
N SER A 92 0.03 -3.92 6.17
CA SER A 92 0.09 -3.98 7.63
C SER A 92 -1.02 -4.88 8.15
N PRO A 93 -0.75 -6.13 8.53
CA PRO A 93 -1.79 -7.02 9.02
C PRO A 93 -2.35 -6.52 10.35
N PRO A 94 -3.65 -6.74 10.64
CA PRO A 94 -4.20 -6.55 11.97
C PRO A 94 -3.38 -7.30 13.02
N LEU A 95 -3.26 -6.72 14.21
CA LEU A 95 -2.63 -7.37 15.34
C LEU A 95 -3.46 -8.60 15.74
N ASP A 96 -2.78 -9.73 15.81
CA ASP A 96 -3.34 -10.99 16.30
C ASP A 96 -3.41 -10.96 17.83
N ASP A 97 -4.56 -11.36 18.38
CA ASP A 97 -4.84 -11.40 19.81
C ASP A 97 -3.77 -12.18 20.60
N ALA A 98 -3.26 -13.30 20.06
CA ALA A 98 -2.22 -14.10 20.69
C ALA A 98 -0.84 -13.43 20.63
N ARG A 99 -0.62 -12.55 19.64
CA ARG A 99 0.65 -11.85 19.41
C ARG A 99 0.71 -10.48 20.05
N CYS A 100 -0.33 -10.06 20.76
CA CYS A 100 -0.39 -8.75 21.40
C CYS A 100 0.77 -8.51 22.38
N ARG A 101 1.30 -9.59 22.98
CA ARG A 101 2.41 -9.58 23.93
C ARG A 101 3.79 -9.42 23.27
N ASP A 102 3.87 -9.55 21.95
CA ASP A 102 5.11 -9.37 21.19
C ASP A 102 5.47 -7.89 21.00
N LEU A 103 4.48 -6.99 21.12
CA LEU A 103 4.69 -5.56 20.92
C LEU A 103 5.57 -4.95 22.01
N ARG A 104 6.38 -3.96 21.61
CA ARG A 104 7.30 -3.23 22.50
C ARG A 104 7.14 -1.73 22.33
N PRO A 105 7.33 -0.93 23.38
CA PRO A 105 7.43 0.53 23.25
C PRO A 105 8.38 0.93 22.11
N GLY A 106 7.98 1.94 21.33
CA GLY A 106 8.67 2.39 20.12
C GLY A 106 8.31 1.61 18.85
N THR A 107 7.48 0.57 18.91
CA THR A 107 7.05 -0.15 17.69
C THR A 107 6.17 0.76 16.83
N PRO A 108 6.47 0.92 15.51
CA PRO A 108 5.58 1.61 14.58
C PRO A 108 4.31 0.79 14.37
N LEU A 109 3.18 1.45 14.51
CA LEU A 109 1.85 0.88 14.34
C LEU A 109 1.07 1.70 13.31
N CYS A 110 0.15 1.03 12.65
CA CYS A 110 -0.88 1.64 11.84
C CYS A 110 -2.19 1.50 12.61
N VAL A 111 -2.77 2.61 13.03
CA VAL A 111 -3.90 2.63 13.96
C VAL A 111 -5.12 3.21 13.27
N SER A 112 -6.26 2.56 13.43
CA SER A 112 -7.52 3.07 12.91
C SER A 112 -7.98 4.27 13.74
N CYS A 113 -8.34 5.37 13.10
CA CYS A 113 -8.80 6.62 13.65
C CYS A 113 -10.25 6.83 13.23
N PRO A 114 -11.22 6.78 14.17
CA PRO A 114 -12.59 7.13 13.87
C PRO A 114 -12.68 8.62 13.58
N LEU A 115 -13.33 8.94 12.48
CA LEU A 115 -13.64 10.28 12.03
C LEU A 115 -15.16 10.50 12.11
N ASP A 116 -15.57 11.72 11.79
CA ASP A 116 -17.00 12.07 11.73
C ASP A 116 -17.77 11.18 10.74
N ALA A 117 -19.08 11.11 10.92
CA ALA A 117 -20.00 10.29 10.13
C ALA A 117 -19.71 8.77 10.14
N GLY A 118 -18.96 8.27 11.13
CA GLY A 118 -18.66 6.84 11.26
C GLY A 118 -17.62 6.32 10.27
N LEU A 119 -16.88 7.24 9.63
CA LEU A 119 -15.76 6.91 8.78
C LEU A 119 -14.58 6.46 9.63
N LEU A 120 -13.84 5.47 9.14
CA LEU A 120 -12.64 4.97 9.76
C LEU A 120 -11.49 5.11 8.76
N LYS A 121 -10.39 5.74 9.18
CA LYS A 121 -9.15 5.84 8.38
C LYS A 121 -7.97 5.36 9.20
N PHE A 122 -6.88 4.99 8.54
CA PHE A 122 -5.71 4.42 9.21
C PHE A 122 -4.52 5.36 9.10
N TYR A 123 -3.84 5.62 10.22
CA TYR A 123 -2.70 6.53 10.29
C TYR A 123 -1.59 5.93 11.13
N ASP A 124 -0.37 6.47 10.95
CA ASP A 124 0.78 6.02 11.72
C ASP A 124 0.77 6.56 13.15
N ALA A 125 1.22 5.70 14.06
CA ALA A 125 1.47 5.98 15.45
C ALA A 125 2.63 5.14 15.95
N PHE A 126 3.24 5.53 17.08
CA PHE A 126 4.16 4.66 17.80
C PHE A 126 3.51 4.16 19.08
N LEU A 127 3.80 2.91 19.43
CA LEU A 127 3.43 2.34 20.72
C LEU A 127 4.24 3.00 21.83
N GLU A 128 3.60 3.61 22.82
CA GLU A 128 4.28 4.10 24.02
C GLU A 128 4.32 3.03 25.12
N SER A 129 3.21 2.32 25.34
CA SER A 129 3.14 1.23 26.31
C SER A 129 1.99 0.27 26.03
N VAL A 130 2.11 -0.95 26.56
CA VAL A 130 1.04 -1.94 26.58
C VAL A 130 0.50 -2.00 28.01
N LEU A 131 -0.81 -1.87 28.18
CA LEU A 131 -1.53 -2.12 29.42
C LEU A 131 -2.11 -3.55 29.35
N PRO A 132 -1.47 -4.54 30.00
CA PRO A 132 -1.91 -5.91 29.91
C PRO A 132 -3.26 -6.10 30.61
N ALA A 133 -4.11 -6.93 30.01
CA ALA A 133 -5.34 -7.42 30.64
C ALA A 133 -5.37 -8.94 30.56
N ALA A 134 -6.24 -9.58 31.35
CA ALA A 134 -6.48 -11.01 31.21
C ALA A 134 -7.11 -11.28 29.83
N HIS A 135 -6.55 -12.24 29.10
CA HIS A 135 -7.13 -12.69 27.84
C HIS A 135 -8.28 -13.65 28.13
N GLY A 136 -9.35 -13.52 27.35
CA GLY A 136 -10.46 -14.47 27.36
C GLY A 136 -10.24 -15.56 26.31
N THR A 137 -11.09 -16.58 26.35
CA THR A 137 -11.26 -17.53 25.25
C THR A 137 -12.73 -17.53 24.85
N VAL A 138 -13.00 -17.31 23.57
CA VAL A 138 -14.35 -17.33 23.00
C VAL A 138 -14.32 -18.30 21.83
N ASP A 139 -15.18 -19.32 21.87
CA ASP A 139 -15.25 -20.38 20.85
C ASP A 139 -13.92 -21.10 20.56
N GLY A 140 -13.05 -21.20 21.58
CA GLY A 140 -11.73 -21.82 21.47
C GLY A 140 -10.62 -20.89 20.94
N GLU A 141 -10.94 -19.64 20.61
CA GLU A 141 -9.96 -18.63 20.18
C GLU A 141 -9.63 -17.64 21.30
N GLU A 142 -8.36 -17.26 21.43
CA GLU A 142 -7.90 -16.26 22.39
C GLU A 142 -8.46 -14.88 22.00
N ARG A 143 -9.04 -14.17 22.97
CA ARG A 143 -9.54 -12.81 22.80
C ARG A 143 -8.77 -11.85 23.70
N CYS A 144 -8.07 -10.93 23.06
CA CYS A 144 -7.23 -9.95 23.72
C CYS A 144 -8.08 -8.79 24.25
N ALA A 145 -7.91 -8.48 25.54
CA ALA A 145 -8.51 -7.31 26.19
C ALA A 145 -7.47 -6.23 26.54
N CYS A 146 -6.21 -6.40 26.13
CA CYS A 146 -5.14 -5.44 26.40
C CYS A 146 -5.44 -4.08 25.76
N ARG A 147 -4.91 -3.03 26.37
CA ARG A 147 -4.93 -1.67 25.80
C ARG A 147 -3.53 -1.25 25.38
N PHE A 148 -3.46 -0.46 24.32
CA PHE A 148 -2.22 0.02 23.75
C PHE A 148 -2.24 1.55 23.81
N ALA A 149 -1.37 2.12 24.63
CA ALA A 149 -1.17 3.56 24.64
C ALA A 149 -0.30 3.93 23.44
N VAL A 150 -0.86 4.67 22.50
CA VAL A 150 -0.19 5.08 21.26
C VAL A 150 -0.03 6.59 21.22
N ARG A 151 1.03 7.03 20.55
CA ARG A 151 1.22 8.43 20.16
C ARG A 151 1.10 8.53 18.65
N TRP A 152 0.10 9.26 18.19
CA TRP A 152 -0.11 9.52 16.77
C TRP A 152 1.05 10.33 16.19
N THR A 153 1.63 9.87 15.09
CA THR A 153 2.66 10.61 14.37
C THR A 153 2.09 11.38 13.19
N GLU A 154 0.97 10.91 12.67
CA GLU A 154 0.36 11.41 11.45
C GLU A 154 -1.17 11.49 11.59
N GLY A 155 -1.80 12.17 10.64
CA GLY A 155 -3.25 12.30 10.58
C GLY A 155 -3.82 13.34 11.55
N PRO A 156 -5.16 13.39 11.70
CA PRO A 156 -5.85 14.46 12.43
C PRO A 156 -5.58 14.48 13.94
N ARG A 157 -4.97 13.42 14.48
CA ARG A 157 -4.61 13.29 15.89
C ARG A 157 -3.12 13.43 16.16
N ALA A 158 -2.32 13.80 15.15
CA ALA A 158 -0.86 13.87 15.26
C ALA A 158 -0.40 14.62 16.52
N GLY A 159 0.56 14.01 17.23
CA GLY A 159 1.09 14.51 18.50
C GLY A 159 0.29 14.11 19.75
N SER A 160 -0.98 13.74 19.60
CA SER A 160 -1.83 13.33 20.73
C SER A 160 -1.55 11.89 21.16
N ARG A 161 -2.00 11.57 22.37
CA ARG A 161 -1.98 10.21 22.94
C ARG A 161 -3.39 9.63 22.96
N GLU A 162 -3.50 8.32 22.79
CA GLU A 162 -4.77 7.60 22.87
C GLU A 162 -4.52 6.16 23.33
N GLU A 163 -5.48 5.59 24.07
CA GLU A 163 -5.51 4.16 24.35
C GLU A 163 -6.46 3.46 23.37
N VAL A 164 -5.96 2.45 22.68
CA VAL A 164 -6.75 1.68 21.70
C VAL A 164 -6.77 0.20 22.06
N GLY A 165 -7.79 -0.52 21.58
CA GLY A 165 -7.87 -1.98 21.67
C GLY A 165 -7.14 -2.68 20.51
N VAL A 166 -6.94 -3.99 20.64
CA VAL A 166 -6.28 -4.85 19.63
C VAL A 166 -6.92 -4.71 18.24
N GLU A 167 -8.24 -4.53 18.19
CA GLU A 167 -9.04 -4.45 16.97
C GLU A 167 -8.75 -3.20 16.11
N ARG A 168 -8.08 -2.20 16.69
CA ARG A 168 -7.70 -0.96 16.01
C ARG A 168 -6.25 -0.91 15.57
N VAL A 169 -5.44 -1.92 15.92
CA VAL A 169 -4.00 -1.94 15.69
C VAL A 169 -3.66 -2.84 14.51
N CYS A 170 -2.88 -2.30 13.57
CA CYS A 170 -2.21 -3.05 12.52
C CYS A 170 -0.68 -2.92 12.69
N CYS A 171 0.04 -4.02 12.47
CA CYS A 171 1.49 -4.08 12.65
C CYS A 171 2.21 -3.60 11.39
N VAL A 172 2.98 -2.52 11.50
CA VAL A 172 3.82 -2.04 10.40
C VAL A 172 5.05 -2.92 10.30
N GLN A 173 5.31 -3.41 9.09
CA GLN A 173 6.49 -4.22 8.81
C GLN A 173 7.65 -3.33 8.37
N SER A 174 8.82 -3.49 8.99
CA SER A 174 10.01 -2.69 8.70
C SER A 174 10.74 -3.11 7.41
N SER A 175 10.40 -4.24 6.81
CA SER A 175 11.11 -4.69 5.61
C SER A 175 10.80 -3.80 4.41
N PRO A 176 11.76 -3.57 3.52
CA PRO A 176 11.52 -2.79 2.31
C PRO A 176 10.42 -3.40 1.44
N VAL A 177 9.64 -2.55 0.76
CA VAL A 177 8.69 -2.99 -0.26
C VAL A 177 9.43 -3.73 -1.38
N GLN A 178 8.99 -4.94 -1.67
CA GLN A 178 9.50 -5.78 -2.76
C GLN A 178 8.40 -6.06 -3.78
N ASP A 179 7.94 -4.99 -4.45
CA ASP A 179 7.02 -5.14 -5.58
C ASP A 179 7.78 -4.90 -6.91
N PRO A 180 7.80 -5.89 -7.83
CA PRO A 180 8.54 -5.75 -9.09
C PRO A 180 8.05 -4.61 -9.98
N VAL A 181 6.74 -4.35 -10.01
CA VAL A 181 6.15 -3.30 -10.87
C VAL A 181 6.52 -1.93 -10.33
N LEU A 182 6.38 -1.73 -9.02
CA LEU A 182 6.78 -0.49 -8.37
C LEU A 182 8.28 -0.22 -8.55
N ASN A 183 9.12 -1.23 -8.30
CA ASN A 183 10.57 -1.07 -8.41
C ASN A 183 11.00 -0.73 -9.85
N GLU A 184 10.48 -1.45 -10.85
CA GLU A 184 10.76 -1.17 -12.26
C GLU A 184 10.36 0.26 -12.66
N PHE A 185 9.19 0.72 -12.19
CA PHE A 185 8.73 2.08 -12.43
C PHE A 185 9.66 3.13 -11.80
N LEU A 186 9.99 2.99 -10.52
CA LEU A 186 10.86 3.93 -9.79
C LEU A 186 12.27 3.99 -10.41
N ASP A 187 12.81 2.86 -10.86
CA ASP A 187 14.09 2.79 -11.58
C ASP A 187 14.00 3.49 -12.94
N GLY A 188 12.86 3.39 -13.63
CA GLY A 188 12.55 4.15 -14.84
C GLY A 188 12.62 5.66 -14.63
N VAL A 189 11.92 6.16 -13.59
CA VAL A 189 11.94 7.59 -13.22
C VAL A 189 13.35 8.05 -12.86
N THR A 190 14.08 7.26 -12.07
CA THR A 190 15.46 7.57 -11.67
C THR A 190 16.39 7.75 -12.88
N ARG A 191 16.25 6.90 -13.91
CA ARG A 191 17.02 7.05 -15.16
C ARG A 191 16.66 8.32 -15.91
N LEU A 192 15.37 8.66 -16.04
CA LEU A 192 14.95 9.90 -16.69
C LEU A 192 15.52 11.15 -15.99
N LEU A 193 15.58 11.13 -14.66
CA LEU A 193 16.19 12.19 -13.86
C LEU A 193 17.69 12.34 -14.11
N GLY A 194 18.42 11.23 -14.26
CA GLY A 194 19.86 11.23 -14.54
C GLY A 194 20.19 11.68 -15.97
N ASN A 195 19.35 11.34 -16.94
CA ASN A 195 19.55 11.69 -18.34
C ASN A 195 19.25 13.18 -18.64
N GLY A 196 18.54 13.89 -17.77
CA GLY A 196 18.21 15.31 -17.91
C GLY A 196 19.35 16.30 -17.67
N SER A 197 20.54 15.82 -17.26
CA SER A 197 21.71 16.67 -16.97
C SER A 197 22.73 16.75 -18.12
N GLY A 198 22.44 16.21 -19.30
CA GLY A 198 23.45 15.97 -20.34
C GLY A 198 23.06 16.21 -21.80
N VAL A 199 22.15 17.13 -22.11
CA VAL A 199 21.90 17.52 -23.52
C VAL A 199 22.01 19.04 -23.66
N GLY A 200 23.26 19.50 -23.79
CA GLY A 200 23.59 20.80 -24.37
C GLY A 200 23.93 20.63 -25.85
N ALA A 201 23.19 21.36 -26.68
CA ALA A 201 23.50 21.79 -28.05
C ALA A 201 23.59 20.72 -29.17
N THR A 202 22.46 20.47 -29.84
CA THR A 202 22.40 20.61 -31.30
C THR A 202 21.14 21.39 -31.68
N ALA A 203 21.35 22.52 -32.37
CA ALA A 203 20.30 23.32 -32.96
C ALA A 203 19.82 22.67 -34.25
N SER A 204 18.50 22.55 -34.43
CA SER A 204 17.85 22.75 -35.72
C SER A 204 16.35 22.97 -35.52
N GLN A 205 15.85 24.00 -36.21
CA GLN A 205 14.48 24.47 -36.21
C GLN A 205 13.58 23.51 -37.00
N ALA A 206 12.36 23.28 -36.52
CA ALA A 206 11.14 23.46 -37.30
C ALA A 206 9.89 23.27 -36.43
N THR A 207 8.97 24.21 -36.65
CA THR A 207 7.62 24.43 -36.14
C THR A 207 6.70 23.21 -36.02
N GLY A 208 5.88 23.21 -34.97
CA GLY A 208 4.67 22.41 -34.85
C GLY A 208 3.97 22.64 -33.51
N ALA A 209 3.11 23.65 -33.45
CA ALA A 209 2.28 23.94 -32.29
C ALA A 209 1.26 22.80 -32.07
N VAL A 210 1.29 22.19 -30.89
CA VAL A 210 0.14 21.51 -30.29
C VAL A 210 0.12 21.78 -28.79
N ALA A 211 -1.09 21.98 -28.31
CA ALA A 211 -1.47 22.63 -27.06
C ALA A 211 -0.76 22.09 -25.81
N ALA A 212 -0.43 23.04 -24.93
CA ALA A 212 -0.17 22.78 -23.53
C ALA A 212 -1.39 22.08 -22.91
N ALA A 213 -1.20 20.83 -22.51
CA ALA A 213 -2.00 20.25 -21.44
C ALA A 213 -1.28 20.59 -20.14
N GLU A 214 -1.70 21.68 -19.50
CA GLU A 214 -1.46 21.87 -18.07
C GLU A 214 -2.21 20.75 -17.34
N GLY A 215 -1.50 19.67 -17.07
CA GLY A 215 -1.95 18.56 -16.26
C GLY A 215 -1.06 18.47 -15.03
N GLY A 216 -1.03 19.54 -14.22
CA GLY A 216 -0.70 19.35 -12.81
C GLY A 216 -1.73 18.36 -12.29
N GLY A 217 -1.29 17.15 -11.98
CA GLY A 217 -2.16 16.10 -11.44
C GLY A 217 -2.87 16.68 -10.22
N VAL A 218 -4.12 17.07 -10.41
CA VAL A 218 -5.00 17.48 -9.32
C VAL A 218 -5.10 16.24 -8.45
N PRO A 219 -4.72 16.30 -7.17
CA PRO A 219 -4.99 15.18 -6.28
C PRO A 219 -6.49 14.95 -6.35
N GLY A 220 -6.90 13.76 -6.83
CA GLY A 220 -8.29 13.34 -6.75
C GLY A 220 -8.78 13.47 -5.31
N ASP A 221 -10.08 13.66 -5.13
CA ASP A 221 -10.67 13.66 -3.80
C ASP A 221 -10.18 12.44 -3.01
N ALA A 222 -9.88 12.63 -1.72
CA ALA A 222 -9.42 11.54 -0.87
C ALA A 222 -10.44 10.39 -0.89
N PRO A 223 -10.00 9.12 -0.94
CA PRO A 223 -10.93 8.00 -0.84
C PRO A 223 -11.83 8.16 0.39
N PRO A 224 -13.14 7.87 0.28
CA PRO A 224 -14.01 7.90 1.44
C PRO A 224 -13.47 6.95 2.51
N GLY A 225 -13.60 7.31 3.79
CA GLY A 225 -13.15 6.40 4.86
C GLY A 225 -13.91 5.07 4.84
N PHE A 226 -13.35 4.05 5.48
CA PHE A 226 -14.02 2.76 5.62
C PHE A 226 -15.23 2.90 6.55
N HIS A 227 -16.37 2.33 6.16
CA HIS A 227 -17.51 2.21 7.05
C HIS A 227 -17.41 0.85 7.76
N ARG A 228 -16.70 0.78 8.89
CA ARG A 228 -16.67 -0.43 9.72
C ARG A 228 -17.49 -0.25 10.98
N LYS A 229 -18.51 -1.11 11.15
CA LYS A 229 -19.20 -1.28 12.43
C LYS A 229 -18.25 -2.00 13.40
N PHE A 230 -17.65 -1.29 14.34
CA PHE A 230 -16.96 -1.94 15.45
C PHE A 230 -18.00 -2.66 16.31
N GLY A 231 -17.82 -3.97 16.52
CA GLY A 231 -18.68 -4.76 17.41
C GLY A 231 -19.19 -6.09 16.85
N ALA A 232 -18.90 -6.46 15.60
CA ALA A 232 -19.18 -7.80 15.10
C ALA A 232 -17.97 -8.33 14.31
N ARG A 233 -17.02 -8.91 15.03
CA ARG A 233 -16.27 -10.04 14.44
C ARG A 233 -17.23 -11.24 14.51
N PRO A 234 -17.34 -12.06 13.45
CA PRO A 234 -18.14 -13.29 13.50
C PRO A 234 -17.67 -14.21 14.63
#